data_AF-A0A523RBG5-F1
#
_entry.id   AF-A0A523RBG5-F1
#
_cell.length_a   1.000
_cell.length_b   1.000
_cell.length_c   1.000
_cell.angle_alpha   90.00
_cell.angle_beta   90.00
_cell.angle_gamma   90.00
#
_symmetry.space_group_name_H-M   'P 1'
#
loop_
_entity.id
_entity.type
_entity.pdbx_description
1 polymer ?
#
loop_
_entity_poly.entity_id
_entity_poly.type
_entity_poly.pdbx_seq_one_letter_code
_entity_poly.pdbx_strand_id
1 'polypeptide(L)'
;MKNKFLVDYYSEMKDYFLAGGKRIRPLLTIAAYNGITNTTEDKIVPPSVGIEFLHNATLIHDDIIDKDNFRRGKPAFHYKFAQYHSKYQFKKMNAADFGTSIGIIGGDTAFIVGAKAYF
;
A
#
# COMPACT_ATOMS: atom_id res chain seq x y z
N MET A 1 19.97 -13.47 -11.21
CA MET A 1 20.32 -12.09 -10.81
C MET A 1 19.02 -11.38 -10.36
N LYS A 2 18.87 -10.94 -9.11
CA LYS A 2 17.63 -10.27 -8.66
C LYS A 2 17.54 -8.88 -9.32
N ASN A 3 16.41 -8.56 -9.94
CA ASN A 3 16.18 -7.24 -10.53
C ASN A 3 16.14 -6.18 -9.41
N LYS A 4 17.12 -5.27 -9.39
CA LYS A 4 17.28 -4.26 -8.33
C LYS A 4 16.06 -3.35 -8.18
N PHE A 5 15.41 -2.99 -9.29
CA PHE A 5 14.17 -2.20 -9.26
C PHE A 5 13.06 -2.94 -8.52
N LEU A 6 12.85 -4.23 -8.81
CA LEU A 6 11.82 -5.01 -8.14
C LEU A 6 12.10 -5.19 -6.65
N VAL A 7 13.37 -5.37 -6.27
CA VAL A 7 13.76 -5.44 -4.85
C VAL A 7 13.41 -4.14 -4.13
N ASP A 8 13.79 -3.00 -4.70
CA ASP A 8 13.48 -1.70 -4.13
C ASP A 8 11.95 -1.47 -4.10
N TYR A 9 11.23 -1.83 -5.16
CA TYR A 9 9.76 -1.72 -5.23
C TYR A 9 9.05 -2.48 -4.11
N TYR A 10 9.37 -3.77 -3.93
CA TYR A 10 8.74 -4.57 -2.88
C TYR A 10 9.19 -4.15 -1.48
N SER A 11 10.40 -3.61 -1.32
CA SER A 11 10.83 -3.02 -0.06
C SER A 11 9.97 -1.80 0.30
N GLU A 12 9.73 -0.92 -0.67
CA GLU A 12 8.87 0.27 -0.47
C GLU A 12 7.42 -0.11 -0.16
N MET A 13 6.87 -1.11 -0.84
CA MET A 13 5.53 -1.64 -0.54
C MET A 13 5.45 -2.15 0.90
N LYS A 14 6.42 -2.96 1.32
CA LYS A 14 6.50 -3.48 2.69
C LYS A 14 6.58 -2.34 3.70
N ASP A 15 7.47 -1.38 3.48
CA ASP A 15 7.66 -0.24 4.37
C ASP A 15 6.40 0.63 4.45
N TYR A 16 5.69 0.83 3.33
CA TYR A 16 4.42 1.56 3.31
C TYR A 16 3.36 0.88 4.18
N PHE A 17 3.17 -0.44 4.03
CA PHE A 17 2.22 -1.18 4.85
C PHE A 17 2.59 -1.18 6.33
N LEU A 18 3.88 -1.24 6.65
CA LEU A 18 4.39 -1.26 8.02
C LEU A 18 4.59 0.13 8.63
N ALA A 19 4.45 1.22 7.86
CA ALA A 19 4.68 2.60 8.30
C ALA A 19 3.73 3.10 9.42
N GLY A 20 2.85 2.25 9.93
CA GLY A 20 1.98 2.51 11.07
C GLY A 20 0.57 2.91 10.67
N GLY A 21 -0.06 3.77 11.49
CA GLY A 21 -1.48 4.07 11.44
C GLY A 21 -2.22 3.46 12.63
N LYS A 22 -3.43 3.93 12.90
CA LYS A 22 -4.19 3.53 14.09
C LYS A 22 -4.73 2.10 14.04
N ARG A 23 -4.67 1.45 12.86
CA ARG A 23 -5.21 0.10 12.60
C ARG A 23 -6.67 -0.09 13.04
N ILE A 24 -7.45 1.00 12.98
CA ILE A 24 -8.84 1.02 13.43
C ILE A 24 -9.68 0.04 12.60
N ARG A 25 -9.42 -0.09 11.30
CA ARG A 25 -10.21 -0.94 10.40
C ARG A 25 -10.09 -2.43 10.77
N PRO A 26 -8.88 -3.02 10.86
CA PRO A 26 -8.73 -4.39 11.37
C PRO A 26 -9.37 -4.62 12.73
N LEU A 27 -9.15 -3.69 13.67
CA LEU A 27 -9.68 -3.81 15.03
C LEU A 27 -11.21 -3.80 15.04
N LEU A 28 -11.85 -2.94 14.25
CA LEU A 28 -13.31 -2.91 14.11
C LEU A 28 -13.84 -4.17 13.42
N THR A 29 -13.14 -4.69 12.40
CA THR A 29 -13.51 -5.95 11.75
C THR A 29 -13.49 -7.12 12.73
N ILE A 30 -12.44 -7.24 13.54
CA ILE A 30 -12.32 -8.28 14.58
C ILE A 30 -13.41 -8.10 15.65
N ALA A 31 -13.62 -6.87 16.14
CA ALA A 31 -14.62 -6.59 17.17
C ALA A 31 -16.04 -6.92 16.68
N ALA A 32 -16.38 -6.57 15.44
CA ALA A 32 -17.67 -6.89 14.84
C ALA A 32 -17.86 -8.40 14.68
N TYR A 33 -16.83 -9.12 14.21
CA TYR A 33 -16.86 -10.58 14.09
C TYR A 33 -17.11 -11.25 15.44
N ASN A 34 -16.31 -10.93 16.44
CA ASN A 34 -16.43 -11.51 17.78
C ASN A 34 -17.79 -11.21 18.40
N GLY A 35 -18.34 -10.00 18.19
CA GLY A 35 -19.66 -9.62 18.69
C GLY A 35 -20.82 -10.39 18.04
N ILE A 36 -20.67 -10.82 16.78
CA ILE A 36 -21.71 -11.58 16.05
C ILE A 36 -21.60 -13.08 16.34
N THR A 37 -20.39 -13.63 16.36
CA THR A 37 -20.18 -15.08 16.55
C THR A 37 -20.12 -15.49 18.02
N ASN A 38 -19.92 -14.52 18.92
CA ASN A 38 -19.62 -14.77 20.33
C ASN A 38 -18.40 -15.69 20.53
N THR A 39 -17.45 -15.65 19.59
CA THR A 39 -16.18 -16.40 19.64
C THR A 39 -15.00 -15.46 19.49
N THR A 40 -13.83 -15.89 19.94
CA THR A 40 -12.55 -15.23 19.64
C THR A 40 -11.69 -16.24 18.92
N GLU A 41 -11.57 -16.10 17.60
CA GLU A 41 -10.88 -17.05 16.74
C GLU A 41 -9.89 -16.32 15.84
N ASP A 42 -8.70 -16.87 15.66
CA ASP A 42 -7.66 -16.23 14.84
C ASP A 42 -8.02 -16.20 13.34
N LYS A 43 -9.03 -16.95 12.90
CA LYS A 43 -9.46 -17.00 11.49
C LYS A 43 -9.98 -15.67 10.94
N ILE A 44 -10.39 -14.73 11.81
CA ILE A 44 -10.78 -13.38 11.37
C ILE A 44 -9.56 -12.48 11.09
N VAL A 45 -8.37 -12.86 11.57
CA VAL A 45 -7.16 -12.03 11.42
C VAL A 45 -6.80 -11.81 9.95
N PRO A 46 -6.67 -12.83 9.07
CA PRO A 46 -6.33 -12.60 7.67
C PRO A 46 -7.33 -11.71 6.91
N PRO A 47 -8.66 -11.91 7.02
CA PRO A 47 -9.65 -10.97 6.48
C PRO A 47 -9.49 -9.53 6.99
N SER A 48 -9.26 -9.35 8.30
CA SER A 48 -9.07 -8.03 8.91
C SER A 48 -7.82 -7.31 8.37
N VAL A 49 -6.75 -8.06 8.10
CA VAL A 49 -5.52 -7.55 7.47
C VAL A 49 -5.77 -7.21 6.00
N GLY A 50 -6.56 -8.02 5.29
CA GLY A 50 -7.01 -7.73 3.92
C GLY A 50 -7.71 -6.37 3.80
N ILE A 51 -8.59 -6.04 4.76
CA ILE A 51 -9.24 -4.72 4.83
C ILE A 51 -8.23 -3.58 5.00
N GLU A 52 -7.17 -3.77 5.80
CA GLU A 52 -6.13 -2.75 5.93
C GLU A 52 -5.31 -2.58 4.65
N PHE A 53 -5.01 -3.66 3.91
CA PHE A 53 -4.36 -3.56 2.61
C PHE A 53 -5.23 -2.81 1.60
N LEU A 54 -6.53 -3.10 1.55
CA LEU A 54 -7.48 -2.37 0.70
C LEU A 54 -7.52 -0.88 1.08
N HIS A 55 -7.53 -0.55 2.37
CA HIS A 55 -7.43 0.84 2.82
C HIS A 55 -6.11 1.50 2.39
N ASN A 56 -4.98 0.80 2.46
CA ASN A 56 -3.71 1.34 1.99
C ASN A 56 -3.70 1.55 0.48
N ALA A 57 -4.37 0.70 -0.29
CA ALA A 57 -4.55 0.87 -1.74
C ALA A 57 -5.27 2.18 -2.06
N THR A 58 -6.42 2.44 -1.41
CA THR A 58 -7.17 3.68 -1.65
C THR A 58 -6.35 4.91 -1.31
N LEU A 59 -5.53 4.84 -0.26
CA LEU A 59 -4.65 5.93 0.16
C LEU A 59 -3.51 6.23 -0.82
N ILE A 60 -2.94 5.20 -1.46
CA ILE A 60 -1.93 5.40 -2.51
C ILE A 60 -2.56 6.10 -3.71
N HIS A 61 -3.77 5.67 -4.12
CA HIS A 61 -4.49 6.28 -5.24
C HIS A 61 -4.99 7.69 -4.91
N ASP A 62 -5.50 7.95 -3.69
CA ASP A 62 -5.91 9.28 -3.22
C ASP A 62 -4.75 10.27 -3.32
N ASP A 63 -3.55 9.92 -2.83
CA ASP A 63 -2.40 10.81 -2.87
C ASP A 63 -2.05 11.24 -4.32
N ILE A 64 -2.34 10.40 -5.31
CA ILE A 64 -2.16 10.73 -6.74
C ILE A 64 -3.28 11.64 -7.24
N ILE A 65 -4.53 11.33 -6.91
CA ILE A 65 -5.73 12.08 -7.32
C ILE A 65 -5.66 13.51 -6.77
N ASP A 66 -5.31 13.64 -5.48
CA ASP A 66 -5.23 14.90 -4.76
C ASP A 66 -3.91 15.65 -4.98
N LYS A 67 -2.94 15.01 -5.66
CA LYS A 67 -1.58 15.53 -5.90
C LYS A 67 -0.82 15.83 -4.60
N ASP A 68 -1.03 15.02 -3.58
CA ASP A 68 -0.40 15.16 -2.27
C ASP A 68 1.00 14.52 -2.27
N ASN A 69 2.03 15.36 -2.13
CA ASN A 69 3.42 14.88 -2.11
C ASN A 69 3.82 14.20 -0.79
N PHE A 70 3.01 14.34 0.27
CA PHE A 70 3.35 13.87 1.61
C PHE A 70 2.18 13.17 2.29
N ARG A 71 2.50 12.08 2.98
CA ARG A 71 1.59 11.21 3.71
C ARG A 71 2.16 10.89 5.07
N ARG A 72 1.44 11.22 6.15
CA ARG A 72 1.86 10.90 7.53
C ARG A 72 3.30 11.38 7.84
N GLY A 73 3.68 12.56 7.33
CA GLY A 73 5.02 13.14 7.51
C GLY A 73 6.14 12.50 6.68
N LYS A 74 5.81 11.58 5.77
CA LYS A 74 6.76 10.96 4.82
C LYS A 74 6.36 11.29 3.38
N PRO A 75 7.29 11.22 2.40
CA PRO A 75 6.94 11.29 0.99
C PRO A 75 5.83 10.31 0.62
N ALA A 76 4.81 10.77 -0.12
CA ALA A 76 3.80 9.90 -0.69
C ALA A 76 4.44 8.91 -1.68
N PHE A 77 3.77 7.78 -1.91
CA PHE A 77 4.35 6.65 -2.66
C PHE A 77 4.79 7.08 -4.08
N HIS A 78 3.91 7.75 -4.82
CA HIS A 78 4.21 8.24 -6.17
C HIS A 78 5.37 9.26 -6.18
N TYR A 79 5.39 10.17 -5.19
CA TYR A 79 6.43 11.19 -5.06
C TYR A 79 7.80 10.58 -4.74
N LYS A 80 7.84 9.53 -3.91
CA LYS A 80 9.06 8.80 -3.61
C LYS A 80 9.63 8.08 -4.84
N PHE A 81 8.78 7.44 -5.64
CA PHE A 81 9.24 6.78 -6.88
C PHE A 81 9.65 7.78 -7.96
N ALA A 82 9.05 8.98 -8.01
CA ALA A 82 9.54 10.04 -8.89
C ALA A 82 11.01 10.38 -8.60
N GLN A 83 11.43 10.39 -7.33
CA GLN A 83 12.83 10.61 -6.95
C GLN A 83 13.75 9.45 -7.36
N TYR A 84 13.23 8.23 -7.43
CA TYR A 84 13.97 7.06 -7.90
C TYR A 84 14.17 7.02 -9.41
N HIS A 85 13.49 7.89 -10.17
CA HIS A 85 13.66 7.99 -11.62
C HIS A 85 15.14 8.16 -12.03
N SER A 86 15.89 9.02 -11.34
CA SER A 86 17.31 9.27 -11.60
C SER A 86 18.19 8.05 -11.35
N LYS A 87 17.82 7.20 -10.38
CA LYS A 87 18.54 5.98 -9.99
C LYS A 87 18.49 4.89 -11.06
N TYR A 88 17.41 4.82 -11.85
CA TYR A 88 17.23 3.79 -12.87
C TYR A 88 17.32 4.31 -14.32
N GLN A 89 17.48 5.63 -14.50
CA GLN A 89 17.75 6.27 -15.80
C GLN A 89 16.75 5.92 -16.91
N PHE A 90 15.45 5.88 -16.58
CA PHE A 90 14.40 5.64 -17.58
C PHE A 90 14.30 6.82 -18.56
N LYS A 91 14.84 6.69 -19.77
CA LYS A 91 14.92 7.81 -20.74
C LYS A 91 13.60 8.15 -21.46
N LYS A 92 12.60 7.27 -21.36
CA LYS A 92 11.34 7.38 -22.14
C LYS A 92 10.23 8.17 -21.44
N MET A 93 10.42 8.55 -20.18
CA MET A 93 9.39 9.13 -19.34
C MET A 93 10.02 10.18 -18.43
N ASN A 94 9.26 11.21 -18.05
CA ASN A 94 9.73 12.14 -17.03
C ASN A 94 9.55 11.55 -15.62
N ALA A 95 10.18 12.16 -14.61
CA ALA A 95 10.15 11.66 -13.24
C ALA A 95 8.74 11.63 -12.63
N ALA A 96 7.89 12.62 -12.94
CA ALA A 96 6.53 12.71 -12.39
C ALA A 96 5.64 11.60 -12.96
N ASP A 97 5.63 11.42 -14.28
CA ASP A 97 4.87 10.37 -14.96
C ASP A 97 5.34 8.98 -14.50
N PHE A 98 6.64 8.81 -14.27
CA PHE A 98 7.19 7.57 -13.72
C PHE A 98 6.67 7.32 -12.31
N GLY A 99 6.74 8.32 -11.43
CA GLY A 99 6.22 8.23 -10.06
C GLY A 99 4.73 7.91 -10.02
N THR A 100 3.92 8.59 -10.83
CA THR A 100 2.47 8.35 -10.96
C THR A 100 2.19 6.95 -11.48
N SER A 101 2.89 6.50 -12.54
CA SER A 101 2.70 5.15 -13.10
C SER A 101 3.00 4.06 -12.07
N ILE A 102 4.10 4.20 -11.33
CA ILE A 102 4.45 3.26 -10.26
C ILE A 102 3.50 3.37 -9.08
N GLY A 103 2.98 4.56 -8.78
CA GLY A 103 1.95 4.78 -7.77
C GLY A 103 0.65 4.04 -8.07
N ILE A 104 0.18 4.10 -9.32
CA ILE A 104 -1.02 3.35 -9.77
C ILE A 104 -0.79 1.86 -9.57
N ILE A 105 0.33 1.32 -10.09
CA ILE A 105 0.70 -0.09 -9.93
C ILE A 105 0.86 -0.48 -8.45
N GLY A 106 1.38 0.43 -7.61
CA GLY A 106 1.50 0.26 -6.17
C GLY A 106 0.16 0.10 -5.48
N GLY A 107 -0.81 0.97 -5.80
CA GLY A 107 -2.18 0.85 -5.30
C GLY A 107 -2.85 -0.44 -5.77
N ASP A 108 -2.70 -0.81 -7.05
CA ASP A 108 -3.25 -2.05 -7.59
C ASP A 108 -2.63 -3.29 -6.94
N THR A 109 -1.31 -3.25 -6.70
CA THR A 109 -0.60 -4.31 -5.98
C THR A 109 -1.14 -4.46 -4.56
N ALA A 110 -1.35 -3.35 -3.84
CA ALA A 110 -1.93 -3.35 -2.50
C ALA A 110 -3.35 -3.90 -2.50
N PHE A 111 -4.16 -3.54 -3.50
CA PHE A 111 -5.50 -4.06 -3.67
C PHE A 111 -5.52 -5.58 -3.87
N ILE A 112 -4.68 -6.09 -4.78
CA ILE A 112 -4.57 -7.53 -5.08
C ILE A 112 -4.05 -8.30 -3.87
N VAL A 113 -3.06 -7.77 -3.14
CA VAL A 113 -2.57 -8.40 -1.90
C VAL A 113 -3.67 -8.44 -0.83
N GLY A 114 -4.45 -7.37 -0.70
CA GLY A 114 -5.61 -7.34 0.19
C GLY A 114 -6.67 -8.38 -0.17
N ALA A 115 -6.98 -8.54 -1.45
CA ALA A 115 -7.92 -9.56 -1.92
C ALA A 115 -7.41 -10.98 -1.64
N LYS A 116 -6.12 -11.26 -1.84
CA LYS A 116 -5.49 -12.56 -1.53
C LYS A 116 -5.36 -12.86 -0.04
N ALA A 117 -5.45 -11.86 0.84
CA ALA A 117 -5.52 -12.11 2.27
C ALA A 117 -6.89 -12.68 2.69
N TYR A 118 -7.90 -12.52 1.83
CA TYR A 118 -9.25 -13.00 2.04
C TYR A 118 -9.53 -14.34 1.34
N PHE A 119 -9.01 -14.55 0.11
CA PHE A 119 -9.15 -15.76 -0.71
C PHE A 119 -7.88 -16.61 -0.70
#